data_AF-A0A3A8QGK2-F1
#
_entry.id   AF-A0A3A8QGK2-F1
#
_cell.length_a   1.000
_cell.length_b   1.000
_cell.length_c   1.000
_cell.angle_alpha   90.00
_cell.angle_beta   90.00
_cell.angle_gamma   90.00
#
_symmetry.space_group_name_H-M   'P 1'
#
loop_
_entity.id
_entity.type
_entity.pdbx_description
1 polymer ?
#
loop_
_entity_poly.entity_id
_entity_poly.type
_entity_poly.pdbx_seq_one_letter_code
_entity_poly.pdbx_strand_id
1 'polypeptide(L)' 'MDFSLSPEIEDYRLRVRAFVEQHVLPLETQPDAFDAHENLREEVVARVRARARAEGLWAF' A
#
# COMPACT_ATOMS: atom_id res chain seq x y z
N MET A 1 6.84 -21.67 -21.62
CA MET A 1 6.45 -20.24 -21.66
C MET A 1 7.21 -19.53 -20.57
N ASP A 2 7.74 -18.35 -20.87
CA ASP A 2 8.44 -17.51 -19.89
C ASP A 2 7.41 -16.53 -19.28
N PHE A 3 7.28 -16.54 -17.96
CA PHE A 3 6.39 -15.69 -17.17
C PHE A 3 7.18 -14.66 -16.35
N SER A 4 8.46 -14.46 -16.67
CA SER A 4 9.26 -13.43 -16.02
C SER A 4 8.67 -12.04 -16.29
N LEU A 5 8.70 -11.22 -15.25
CA LEU A 5 8.38 -9.81 -15.36
C LEU A 5 9.55 -9.09 -16.02
N SER A 6 9.26 -8.06 -16.80
CA SER A 6 10.31 -7.15 -17.24
C SER A 6 10.98 -6.49 -16.03
N PRO A 7 12.25 -6.06 -16.12
CA PRO A 7 12.94 -5.42 -14.99
C PRO A 7 12.20 -4.22 -14.41
N GLU A 8 11.50 -3.45 -15.25
CA GLU A 8 10.68 -2.32 -14.83
C GLU A 8 9.49 -2.75 -13.96
N ILE A 9 8.77 -3.81 -14.35
CA ILE A 9 7.63 -4.30 -13.59
C ILE A 9 8.09 -4.98 -12.30
N GLU A 10 9.25 -5.64 -12.32
CA GLU A 10 9.86 -6.21 -11.11
C GLU A 10 10.25 -5.11 -10.09
N ASP A 11 10.78 -3.96 -10.54
CA ASP A 11 11.03 -2.81 -9.67
C ASP A 11 9.75 -2.34 -8.97
N TYR A 12 8.67 -2.12 -9.73
CA TYR A 12 7.39 -1.74 -9.15
C TYR A 12 6.86 -2.79 -8.18
N ARG A 13 6.95 -4.09 -8.52
CA ARG A 13 6.51 -5.18 -7.64
C ARG A 13 7.23 -5.15 -6.30
N LEU A 14 8.55 -4.94 -6.30
CA LEU A 14 9.35 -4.87 -5.08
C LEU A 14 9.01 -3.62 -4.25
N ARG A 15 8.85 -2.46 -4.88
CA ARG A 15 8.49 -1.21 -4.20
C ARG A 15 7.09 -1.27 -3.60
N VAL A 16 6.10 -1.82 -4.33
CA VAL A 16 4.75 -2.03 -3.81
C VAL A 16 4.76 -3.02 -2.64
N ARG A 17 5.52 -4.11 -2.73
CA ARG A 17 5.68 -5.05 -1.61
C ARG A 17 6.23 -4.36 -0.36
N ALA A 18 7.31 -3.60 -0.50
CA ALA A 18 7.91 -2.86 0.61
C ALA A 18 6.92 -1.83 1.20
N PHE A 19 6.22 -1.09 0.35
CA PHE A 19 5.20 -0.13 0.77
C PHE A 19 4.09 -0.79 1.60
N VAL A 20 3.56 -1.92 1.13
CA VAL A 20 2.52 -2.68 1.84
C VAL A 20 3.02 -3.17 3.19
N GLU A 21 4.21 -3.77 3.22
CA GLU A 21 4.82 -4.30 4.44
C GLU A 21 5.06 -3.20 5.49
N GLN A 22 5.49 -2.01 5.06
CA GLN A 22 5.86 -0.93 5.97
C GLN A 22 4.69 -0.02 6.36
N HIS A 23 3.65 0.09 5.53
CA HIS A 23 2.63 1.13 5.70
C HIS A 23 1.19 0.62 5.73
N VAL A 24 0.92 -0.58 5.19
CA VAL A 24 -0.44 -1.13 5.12
C VAL A 24 -0.63 -2.24 6.14
N LEU A 25 0.21 -3.28 6.11
CA LEU A 25 0.09 -4.42 7.05
C LEU A 25 0.11 -3.99 8.53
N PRO A 26 0.92 -3.01 8.97
CA PRO A 26 0.90 -2.59 10.37
C PRO A 26 -0.43 -1.99 10.83
N LEU A 27 -1.31 -1.56 9.93
CA LEU A 27 -2.62 -1.02 10.28
C LEU A 27 -3.57 -2.12 10.78
N GLU A 28 -3.37 -3.37 10.36
CA GLU A 28 -4.23 -4.50 10.77
C GLU A 28 -4.14 -4.80 12.26
N THR A 29 -3.04 -4.41 12.91
CA THR A 29 -2.82 -4.60 14.35
C THR A 29 -3.11 -3.34 15.17
N GLN A 30 -3.62 -2.28 14.54
CA GLN A 30 -3.95 -0.99 15.17
C GLN A 30 -5.47 -0.85 15.30
N PRO A 31 -6.07 -1.11 16.48
CA PRO A 31 -7.52 -1.04 16.64
C PRO A 31 -8.12 0.34 16.34
N ASP A 32 -7.35 1.41 16.53
CA ASP A 32 -7.72 2.79 16.23
C ASP A 32 -7.72 3.10 14.72
N ALA A 33 -7.13 2.23 13.89
CA ALA A 33 -7.22 2.35 12.44
C ALA A 33 -8.62 2.02 11.89
N PHE A 34 -9.47 1.37 12.68
CA PHE A 34 -10.78 0.88 12.28
C PHE A 34 -11.93 1.73 12.84
N ASP A 35 -13.00 1.86 12.06
CA ASP A 35 -14.26 2.43 12.50
C ASP A 35 -15.15 1.38 13.20
N ALA A 36 -16.38 1.77 13.56
CA ALA A 36 -17.32 0.89 14.25
C ALA A 36 -17.83 -0.30 13.39
N HIS A 37 -17.52 -0.30 12.09
CA HIS A 37 -17.93 -1.31 11.12
C HIS A 37 -16.75 -2.17 10.66
N GLU A 38 -15.62 -2.13 11.38
CA GLU A 38 -14.41 -2.88 11.06
C GLU A 38 -13.79 -2.47 9.70
N ASN A 39 -14.16 -1.30 9.16
CA ASN A 39 -13.50 -0.73 8.00
C ASN A 39 -12.33 0.14 8.43
N LEU A 40 -11.30 0.24 7.59
CA LEU A 40 -10.28 1.26 7.77
C LEU A 40 -10.92 2.64 7.69
N ARG A 41 -10.64 3.48 8.68
CA ARG A 41 -11.08 4.87 8.73
C ARG A 41 -10.60 5.62 7.49
N GLU A 42 -11.46 6.49 6.96
CA GLU A 42 -11.16 7.21 5.71
C GLU A 42 -9.90 8.08 5.85
N GLU A 43 -9.69 8.72 7.00
CA GLU A 43 -8.48 9.50 7.27
C GLU A 43 -7.21 8.65 7.24
N VAL A 44 -7.27 7.40 7.68
CA VAL A 44 -6.13 6.47 7.63
C VAL A 44 -5.82 6.11 6.18
N VAL A 45 -6.85 5.77 5.40
CA VAL A 45 -6.70 5.47 3.97
C VAL A 45 -6.17 6.69 3.21
N ALA A 46 -6.65 7.90 3.51
CA ALA A 46 -6.18 9.14 2.90
C ALA A 46 -4.68 9.36 3.13
N ARG A 47 -4.17 9.10 4.35
CA ARG A 47 -2.73 9.18 4.65
C ARG A 47 -1.92 8.17 3.85
N VAL A 48 -2.38 6.92 3.76
CA VAL A 48 -1.70 5.87 2.96
C VAL A 48 -1.66 6.26 1.48
N ARG A 49 -2.77 6.76 0.92
CA ARG A 49 -2.82 7.25 -0.46
C ARG A 49 -1.87 8.42 -0.70
N ALA A 50 -1.81 9.39 0.21
CA ALA A 50 -0.87 10.50 0.12
C ALA A 50 0.59 10.02 0.09
N ARG A 51 0.91 9.00 0.90
CA ARG A 51 2.23 8.38 0.92
C ARG A 51 2.54 7.64 -0.38
N ALA A 52 1.60 6.83 -0.88
CA ALA A 52 1.77 6.12 -2.15
C ALA A 52 2.02 7.09 -3.31
N ARG A 53 1.32 8.24 -3.34
CA ARG A 53 1.56 9.31 -4.32
C ARG A 53 2.95 9.92 -4.20
N ALA A 54 3.40 10.21 -2.97
CA ALA A 54 4.74 10.75 -2.73
C ALA A 54 5.85 9.78 -3.15
N GLU A 55 5.62 8.48 -3.04
CA GLU A 55 6.57 7.43 -3.45
C GLU A 55 6.44 7.02 -4.94
N GLY A 56 5.56 7.69 -5.70
CA GLY A 56 5.35 7.40 -7.12
C GLY A 56 4.68 6.04 -7.38
N LEU A 57 3.97 5.48 -6.40
CA LEU A 57 3.27 4.20 -6.46
C LEU A 57 1.76 4.36 -6.70
N TRP A 58 1.33 5.52 -7.20
CA TRP A 58 -0.07 5.85 -7.43
C TRP A 58 -0.31 6.21 -8.91
N ALA A 59 -1.20 5.48 -9.56
CA ALA A 59 -1.72 5.81 -10.88
C ALA A 59 -3.04 6.58 -10.75
N PHE A 60 -3.22 7.59 -11.60
CA PHE A 60 -4.29 8.61 -11.57
C PHE A 60 -5.68 8.02 -11.82
#